data_AF-A0A9D7KUA3-F1
#
_entry.id   AF-A0A9D7KUA3-F1
#
_cell.length_a   1.000
_cell.length_b   1.000
_cell.length_c   1.000
_cell.angle_alpha   90.00
_cell.angle_beta   90.00
_cell.angle_gamma   90.00
#
_symmetry.space_group_name_H-M   'P 1'
#
loop_
_entity.id
_entity.type
_entity.pdbx_description
1 polymer ?
#
loop_
_entity_poly.entity_id
_entity_poly.type
_entity_poly.pdbx_seq_one_letter_code
_entity_poly.pdbx_strand_id
1 'polypeptide(L)'
;MLAFVTAFEIAAALIHYFYIPESPRWWLDILFVVLSAAKAYYIMSEFMHLKYELKPMAVSIIAPFIFLIWAIVSFLWEGSYWLSARELWK
;
A
#
# COMPACT_ATOMS: atom_id res chain seq x y z
N MET A 1 -17.94 9.81 -2.39
CA MET A 1 -17.44 8.85 -1.37
C MET A 1 -15.92 8.92 -1.19
N LEU A 2 -15.12 8.90 -2.27
CA LEU A 2 -13.66 9.05 -2.16
C LEU A 2 -13.20 10.31 -1.41
N ALA A 3 -13.81 11.46 -1.70
CA ALA A 3 -13.49 12.73 -1.05
C ALA A 3 -13.68 12.67 0.48
N PHE A 4 -14.65 11.86 0.94
CA PHE A 4 -14.92 11.67 2.36
C PHE A 4 -13.83 10.85 3.04
N VAL A 5 -13.38 9.74 2.41
CA VAL A 5 -12.27 8.92 2.91
C VAL A 5 -10.98 9.74 3.01
N THR A 6 -10.68 10.54 1.98
CA THR A 6 -9.49 11.40 1.98
C THR A 6 -9.58 12.55 2.99
N ALA A 7 -10.75 13.15 3.15
CA ALA A 7 -10.95 14.20 4.15
C ALA A 7 -10.77 13.65 5.57
N PHE A 8 -11.24 12.42 5.81
CA PHE A 8 -11.07 11.73 7.09
C PHE A 8 -9.59 11.40 7.38
N GLU A 9 -8.83 10.92 6.38
CA GLU A 9 -7.39 10.70 6.51
C GLU A 9 -6.63 11.97 6.90
N ILE A 10 -6.90 13.09 6.21
CA ILE A 10 -6.25 14.37 6.48
C ILE A 10 -6.64 14.91 7.86
N ALA A 11 -7.92 14.78 8.24
CA ALA A 11 -8.38 15.18 9.57
C ALA A 11 -7.70 14.37 10.68
N ALA A 12 -7.57 13.04 10.53
CA ALA A 12 -6.85 12.19 11.46
C ALA A 12 -5.35 12.55 11.54
N ALA A 13 -4.72 12.86 10.39
CA ALA A 13 -3.33 13.35 10.32
C ALA A 13 -3.15 14.64 11.13
N LEU A 14 -4.06 15.60 10.92
CA LEU A 14 -3.99 16.92 11.52
C LEU A 14 -4.24 16.86 13.03
N ILE A 15 -5.22 16.08 13.47
CA ILE A 15 -5.51 15.88 14.91
C ILE A 15 -4.30 15.27 15.61
N HIS A 16 -3.67 14.25 15.02
CA HIS A 16 -2.47 13.67 15.60
C HIS A 16 -1.31 14.67 15.67
N TYR A 17 -1.10 15.45 14.60
CA TYR A 17 -0.06 16.48 14.55
C TYR A 17 -0.23 17.55 15.64
N PHE A 18 -1.47 17.94 15.95
CA PHE A 18 -1.73 18.97 16.97
C PHE A 18 -1.75 18.47 18.41
N TYR A 19 -2.21 17.24 18.67
CA TYR A 19 -2.45 16.76 20.04
C TYR A 19 -1.33 15.87 20.61
N ILE A 20 -0.57 15.15 19.79
CA ILE A 20 0.37 14.13 20.29
C ILE A 20 1.68 14.09 19.48
N PRO A 21 2.59 15.06 19.66
CA PRO A 21 3.83 15.14 18.88
C PRO A 21 4.86 14.02 19.17
N GLU A 22 4.77 13.36 20.33
CA GLU A 22 5.77 12.40 20.84
C GLU A 22 5.24 10.93 20.92
N SER A 23 4.07 10.64 20.35
CA SER A 23 3.52 9.27 20.37
C SER A 23 4.13 8.39 19.28
N PRO A 24 4.32 7.09 19.54
CA PRO A 24 4.78 6.16 18.51
C PRO A 24 3.77 6.14 17.35
N ARG A 25 4.26 6.46 16.14
CA ARG A 25 3.47 6.75 14.93
C ARG A 25 2.93 5.50 14.22
N TRP A 26 3.37 4.31 14.63
CA TRP A 26 3.04 3.02 14.02
C TRP A 26 1.54 2.77 13.83
N TRP A 27 0.70 3.15 14.79
CA TRP A 27 -0.75 2.97 14.68
C TRP A 27 -1.37 3.81 13.56
N LEU A 28 -0.86 5.02 13.34
CA LEU A 28 -1.32 5.88 12.26
C LEU A 28 -0.80 5.42 10.92
N ASP A 29 0.45 4.96 10.86
CA ASP A 29 1.01 4.41 9.62
C ASP A 29 0.18 3.20 9.15
N ILE A 30 -0.21 2.32 10.06
CA ILE A 30 -1.11 1.20 9.77
C ILE A 30 -2.48 1.71 9.31
N LEU A 31 -3.04 2.71 10.00
CA LEU A 31 -4.33 3.29 9.64
C LEU A 31 -4.31 3.90 8.22
N PHE A 32 -3.26 4.64 7.87
CA PHE A 32 -3.07 5.19 6.52
C PHE A 32 -2.95 4.11 5.46
N VAL A 33 -2.18 3.05 5.72
CA VAL A 33 -2.05 1.91 4.79
C VAL A 33 -3.41 1.25 4.55
N VAL A 34 -4.18 1.02 5.60
CA VAL A 34 -5.50 0.37 5.49
C VAL A 34 -6.51 1.27 4.78
N LEU A 35 -6.59 2.57 5.10
CA LEU A 35 -7.50 3.49 4.41
C LEU A 35 -7.13 3.68 2.94
N SER A 36 -5.83 3.75 2.63
CA SER A 36 -5.34 3.83 1.26
C SER A 36 -5.69 2.56 0.46
N ALA A 37 -5.56 1.37 1.06
CA ALA A 37 -5.98 0.12 0.43
C ALA A 37 -7.51 0.07 0.21
N ALA A 38 -8.30 0.49 1.19
CA ALA A 38 -9.76 0.57 1.07
C ALA A 38 -10.20 1.53 -0.05
N LYS A 39 -9.53 2.69 -0.17
CA LYS A 39 -9.75 3.64 -1.25
C LYS A 39 -9.41 3.03 -2.62
N ALA A 40 -8.30 2.29 -2.73
CA ALA A 40 -7.93 1.59 -3.96
C ALA A 40 -8.99 0.56 -4.37
N TYR A 41 -9.50 -0.24 -3.42
CA TYR A 41 -10.60 -1.17 -3.67
C TYR A 41 -11.88 -0.45 -4.15
N TYR A 42 -12.22 0.67 -3.52
CA TYR A 42 -13.38 1.47 -3.93
C TYR A 42 -13.23 2.07 -5.33
N ILE A 43 -12.03 2.55 -5.69
CA ILE A 43 -11.72 3.03 -7.05
C ILE A 43 -11.91 1.89 -8.04
N MET A 44 -11.36 0.72 -7.73
CA MET A 44 -11.48 -0.47 -8.57
C MET A 44 -12.94 -0.91 -8.72
N SER A 45 -13.77 -0.80 -7.68
CA SER A 45 -15.20 -1.14 -7.77
C SER A 45 -16.00 -0.12 -8.60
N GLU A 46 -15.75 1.17 -8.41
CA GLU A 46 -16.57 2.26 -8.98
C GLU A 46 -16.13 2.64 -10.40
N PHE A 47 -14.83 2.86 -10.62
CA PHE A 47 -14.33 3.32 -11.92
C PHE A 47 -14.12 2.20 -12.93
N MET A 48 -14.03 0.95 -12.47
CA MET A 48 -13.87 -0.16 -13.41
C MET A 48 -15.16 -0.88 -13.76
N HIS A 49 -16.29 -0.62 -13.09
CA HIS A 49 -17.57 -1.31 -13.36
C HIS A 49 -17.45 -2.84 -13.54
N LEU A 50 -16.42 -3.47 -12.97
CA LEU A 50 -16.03 -4.88 -13.18
C LEU A 50 -17.01 -5.87 -12.53
N LYS A 51 -18.06 -5.34 -11.88
CA LYS A 51 -19.05 -6.14 -11.18
C LYS A 51 -19.86 -7.04 -12.13
N TYR A 52 -19.96 -6.68 -13.41
CA TYR A 52 -20.75 -7.45 -14.39
C TYR A 52 -20.04 -7.80 -15.70
N GLU A 53 -18.95 -7.13 -16.06
CA GLU A 53 -18.28 -7.38 -17.34
C GLU A 53 -16.80 -7.74 -17.16
N LEU A 54 -16.46 -8.94 -17.68
CA LEU A 54 -15.14 -9.44 -18.01
C LEU A 54 -14.12 -9.56 -16.84
N LYS A 55 -14.25 -10.66 -16.09
CA LYS A 55 -13.20 -11.25 -15.21
C LYS A 55 -11.75 -11.12 -15.74
N PRO A 56 -11.43 -11.30 -17.04
CA PRO A 56 -10.07 -11.09 -17.55
C PRO A 56 -9.53 -9.65 -17.45
N MET A 57 -10.39 -8.62 -17.48
CA MET A 57 -9.94 -7.22 -17.30
C MET A 57 -9.56 -6.90 -15.85
N ALA A 58 -10.15 -7.57 -14.87
CA ALA A 58 -9.72 -7.44 -13.47
C ALA A 58 -8.33 -8.05 -13.27
N VAL A 59 -8.08 -9.20 -13.89
CA VAL A 59 -6.80 -9.92 -13.79
C VAL A 59 -5.66 -9.12 -14.43
N SER A 60 -5.89 -8.40 -15.54
CA SER A 60 -4.84 -7.58 -16.17
C SER A 60 -4.34 -6.43 -15.30
N ILE A 61 -5.10 -6.02 -14.28
CA ILE A 61 -4.70 -4.97 -13.35
C ILE A 61 -4.16 -5.56 -12.05
N ILE A 62 -4.79 -6.62 -11.53
CA ILE A 62 -4.29 -7.26 -10.31
C ILE A 62 -2.96 -7.97 -10.54
N ALA A 63 -2.76 -8.58 -11.72
CA ALA A 63 -1.52 -9.29 -12.06
C ALA A 63 -0.25 -8.41 -11.96
N PRO A 64 -0.17 -7.20 -12.55
CA PRO A 64 1.02 -6.35 -12.41
C PRO A 64 1.25 -5.89 -10.96
N PHE A 65 0.21 -5.68 -10.16
CA PHE A 65 0.38 -5.35 -8.73
C PHE A 65 0.98 -6.51 -7.92
N ILE A 66 0.52 -7.74 -8.15
CA ILE A 66 1.06 -8.93 -7.47
C ILE A 66 2.51 -9.18 -7.91
N PHE A 67 2.80 -9.04 -9.20
CA PHE A 67 4.16 -9.18 -9.72
C PHE A 67 5.13 -8.16 -9.10
N LEU A 68 4.68 -6.92 -8.89
CA LEU A 68 5.47 -5.88 -8.24
C LEU A 68 5.82 -6.24 -6.78
N ILE A 69 4.84 -6.71 -6.00
CA ILE A 69 5.08 -7.13 -4.61
C ILE A 69 6.09 -8.29 -4.56
N TRP A 70 5.92 -9.28 -5.44
CA TRP A 70 6.83 -10.41 -5.53
C TRP A 70 8.25 -9.99 -5.93
N ALA A 71 8.40 -9.06 -6.88
CA ALA A 71 9.69 -8.53 -7.31
C ALA A 71 10.42 -7.80 -6.17
N ILE A 72 9.71 -7.00 -5.36
CA ILE A 72 10.30 -6.32 -4.20
C ILE A 72 10.87 -7.34 -3.21
N VAL A 73 10.10 -8.38 -2.87
CA VAL A 73 10.55 -9.44 -1.95
C VAL A 73 11.77 -10.18 -2.52
N SER A 74 11.74 -10.53 -3.82
CA SER A 74 12.86 -11.22 -4.47
C SER A 74 14.13 -10.37 -4.45
N PHE A 75 14.05 -9.08 -4.76
CA PHE A 75 15.22 -8.19 -4.76
C PHE A 75 15.77 -7.91 -3.36
N LEU A 76 14.91 -7.83 -2.34
CA LEU A 76 15.35 -7.71 -0.95
C LEU A 76 16.14 -8.96 -0.51
N TRP A 77 15.64 -10.14 -0.86
CA TRP A 77 16.33 -11.40 -0.56
C TRP A 77 17.67 -11.49 -1.30
N GLU A 78 17.65 -11.33 -2.63
CA GLU A 78 18.86 -11.35 -3.46
C GLU A 78 19.90 -10.32 -2.96
N GLY A 79 19.45 -9.11 -2.62
CA GLY A 79 20.29 -8.04 -2.08
C GLY A 79 20.94 -8.40 -0.74
N SER A 80 20.19 -9.01 0.18
CA SER A 80 20.74 -9.48 1.47
C SER A 80 21.77 -10.59 1.31
N TYR A 81 21.55 -11.51 0.35
CA TYR A 81 22.51 -12.56 0.02
C TYR A 81 23.80 -11.96 -0.54
N TRP A 82 23.69 -11.00 -1.46
CA TRP A 82 24.83 -10.32 -2.07
C TRP A 82 25.66 -9.53 -1.05
N LEU A 83 25.01 -8.87 -0.10
CA LEU A 83 25.68 -8.15 1.00
C LEU A 83 26.51 -9.10 1.86
N SER A 84 25.92 -10.24 2.25
CA SER A 84 26.57 -11.26 3.07
C SER A 84 27.76 -11.91 2.35
N ALA A 85 27.61 -12.19 1.05
CA ALA A 85 28.70 -12.68 0.22
C ALA A 85 29.86 -11.68 0.19
N ARG A 86 29.59 -10.39 -0.01
CA ARG A 86 30.65 -9.36 -0.06
C ARG A 86 31.43 -9.22 1.24
N GLU A 87 30.80 -9.44 2.39
CA GLU A 87 31.48 -9.43 3.69
C GLU A 87 32.35 -10.67 3.91
N LEU A 88 31.98 -11.83 3.36
CA LEU A 88 32.79 -13.05 3.40
C LEU A 88 34.08 -12.97 2.54
N TRP A 89 34.06 -12.18 1.47
CA TRP A 89 35.21 -12.00 0.57
C TRP A 89 36.15 -10.84 0.97
N LYS A 90 35.85 -10.14 2.06
CA LYS A 90 36.72 -9.11 2.66
C LYS A 90 37.53 -9.69 3.81
#